data_AF-A0A1M3BRT6-F1
#
_entry.id   AF-A0A1M3BRT6-F1
#
_cell.length_a   1.000
_cell.length_b   1.000
_cell.length_c   1.000
_cell.angle_alpha   90.00
_cell.angle_beta   90.00
_cell.angle_gamma   90.00
#
_symmetry.space_group_name_H-M   'P 1'
#
loop_
_entity.id
_entity.type
_entity.pdbx_description
1 polymer ?
#
loop_
_entity_poly.entity_id
_entity_poly.type
_entity_poly.pdbx_seq_one_letter_code
_entity_poly.pdbx_strand_id
1 'polypeptide(L)'
;MDLIVTPAGDGWQASYGDQRWRCAVGRGGIKVEKAEGDGVSPVGRWPIRTVYYRPDRIAKPVSPFPTRAIEELDGWCDDPAHADYNRPVTCPFTASHEEMWRQDDLYDIVVVLGHNDDPPVP
;
A
#
# COMPACT_ATOMS: atom_id res chain seq x y z
N MET A 1 8.30 -14.78 -6.44
CA MET A 1 8.79 -14.17 -5.20
C MET A 1 7.55 -13.83 -4.42
N ASP A 2 7.36 -14.45 -3.26
CA ASP A 2 6.13 -14.33 -2.49
C ASP A 2 6.48 -13.74 -1.12
N LEU A 3 5.94 -12.55 -0.81
CA LEU A 3 5.94 -12.02 0.55
C LEU A 3 4.70 -12.57 1.25
N ILE A 4 4.91 -13.45 2.22
CA ILE A 4 3.81 -14.15 2.91
C ILE A 4 3.56 -13.49 4.26
N VAL A 5 2.31 -13.14 4.54
CA VAL A 5 1.90 -12.58 5.83
C VAL A 5 1.15 -13.63 6.66
N THR A 6 1.59 -13.85 7.90
CA THR A 6 0.99 -14.84 8.82
C THR A 6 0.86 -14.28 10.24
N PRO A 7 -0.06 -14.81 11.06
CA PRO A 7 -0.09 -14.51 12.49
C PRO A 7 1.20 -14.94 13.19
N ALA A 8 1.70 -14.14 14.13
CA ALA A 8 2.88 -14.44 14.94
C ALA A 8 2.70 -13.93 16.37
N GLY A 9 2.30 -14.82 17.28
CA GLY A 9 1.94 -14.45 18.65
C GLY A 9 0.76 -13.48 18.67
N ASP A 10 0.91 -12.36 19.38
CA ASP A 10 -0.10 -11.28 19.46
C ASP A 10 -0.04 -10.30 18.27
N GLY A 11 0.80 -10.56 17.26
CA GLY A 11 1.01 -9.68 16.11
C GLY A 11 1.05 -10.42 14.78
N TRP A 12 1.62 -9.76 13.77
CA TRP A 12 1.73 -10.28 12.41
C TRP A 12 3.18 -10.28 11.94
N GLN A 13 3.50 -11.24 11.08
CA GLN A 13 4.81 -11.39 10.48
C GLN A 13 4.71 -11.50 8.97
N ALA A 14 5.54 -10.72 8.28
CA ALA A 14 5.82 -10.90 6.86
C ALA A 14 7.10 -11.73 6.71
N SER A 15 7.14 -12.64 5.74
CA SER A 15 8.30 -13.49 5.46
C SER A 15 8.60 -13.60 3.97
N TYR A 16 9.89 -13.61 3.63
CA TYR A 16 10.42 -13.88 2.29
C TYR A 16 11.72 -14.68 2.40
N GLY A 17 11.71 -15.93 1.93
CA GLY A 17 12.82 -16.86 2.20
C GLY A 17 13.04 -17.03 3.70
N ASP A 18 14.27 -16.85 4.15
CA ASP A 18 14.63 -16.91 5.58
C ASP A 18 14.42 -15.58 6.33
N GLN A 19 14.07 -14.51 5.63
CA GLN A 19 13.88 -13.19 6.22
C GLN A 19 12.47 -13.03 6.79
N ARG A 20 12.39 -12.39 7.96
CA ARG A 20 11.15 -12.19 8.71
C ARG A 20 11.10 -10.78 9.28
N TRP A 21 9.96 -10.13 9.14
CA TRP A 21 9.71 -8.79 9.66
C TRP A 21 8.40 -8.75 10.43
N ARG A 22 8.35 -7.91 11.46
CA ARG A 22 7.06 -7.53 12.05
C ARG A 22 6.28 -6.75 11.01
N CYS A 23 5.00 -7.03 10.88
CA CYS A 23 4.09 -6.23 10.05
C CYS A 23 2.80 -5.93 10.82
N ALA A 24 2.03 -5.00 10.28
CA ALA A 24 0.67 -4.77 10.66
C ALA A 24 -0.26 -5.27 9.56
N VAL A 25 -1.43 -5.73 9.95
CA VAL A 25 -2.56 -5.96 9.03
C VAL A 25 -3.73 -5.14 9.53
N GLY A 26 -4.76 -5.00 8.70
CA GLY A 26 -5.96 -4.28 9.08
C GLY A 26 -6.58 -4.83 10.37
N ARG A 27 -7.22 -3.96 11.15
CA ARG A 27 -7.87 -4.29 12.45
C ARG A 27 -8.88 -5.46 12.38
N GLY A 28 -9.47 -5.70 11.21
CA GLY A 28 -10.38 -6.80 10.92
C GLY A 28 -9.69 -8.15 10.65
N GLY A 29 -8.35 -8.18 10.66
CA GLY A 29 -7.52 -9.33 10.35
C GLY A 29 -7.36 -9.57 8.84
N ILE A 30 -6.98 -10.79 8.48
CA ILE A 30 -6.90 -11.23 7.08
C ILE A 30 -8.11 -12.10 6.74
N LYS A 31 -8.91 -11.72 5.74
CA LYS A 31 -10.09 -12.48 5.29
C LYS A 31 -10.23 -12.46 3.77
N VAL A 32 -10.97 -13.44 3.24
CA VAL A 32 -11.28 -13.52 1.80
C VAL A 32 -12.31 -12.46 1.43
N GLU A 33 -13.37 -12.34 2.23
CA GLU A 33 -14.37 -11.29 2.08
C GLU A 33 -13.85 -10.00 2.72
N LYS A 34 -13.73 -8.96 1.90
CA LYS A 34 -13.42 -7.60 2.31
C LYS A 34 -14.49 -6.67 1.75
N ALA A 35 -14.99 -5.79 2.58
CA ALA A 35 -15.75 -4.61 2.18
C ALA A 35 -14.92 -3.36 2.46
N GLU A 36 -15.15 -2.28 1.73
CA GLU A 36 -14.47 -1.02 2.04
C GLU A 36 -14.79 -0.54 3.47
N GLY A 37 -13.76 -0.08 4.20
CA GLY A 37 -13.89 0.42 5.57
C GLY A 37 -13.98 -0.64 6.69
N ASP A 38 -14.07 -1.93 6.35
CA ASP A 38 -14.12 -3.03 7.34
C ASP A 38 -12.79 -3.23 8.10
N GLY A 39 -11.71 -2.65 7.57
CA GLY A 39 -10.37 -2.77 8.10
C GLY A 39 -9.77 -4.16 7.93
N VAL A 40 -10.22 -4.94 6.94
CA VAL A 40 -9.67 -6.26 6.59
C VAL A 40 -8.54 -6.10 5.58
N SER A 41 -7.45 -6.85 5.78
CA SER A 41 -6.47 -7.11 4.73
C SER A 41 -6.94 -8.31 3.89
N PRO A 42 -7.09 -8.18 2.57
CA PRO A 42 -7.65 -9.26 1.76
C PRO A 42 -6.68 -10.44 1.64
N VAL A 43 -7.20 -11.66 1.54
CA VAL A 43 -6.42 -12.85 1.11
C VAL A 43 -6.29 -12.82 -0.41
N GLY A 44 -5.07 -12.91 -0.92
CA GLY A 44 -4.85 -13.04 -2.35
C GLY A 44 -3.39 -12.97 -2.77
N ARG A 45 -3.18 -12.98 -4.09
CA ARG A 45 -1.87 -12.83 -4.73
C ARG A 45 -2.00 -11.76 -5.78
N TRP A 46 -1.21 -10.70 -5.65
CA TRP A 46 -1.24 -9.57 -6.55
C TRP A 46 0.15 -9.26 -7.08
N PRO A 47 0.27 -8.82 -8.34
CA PRO A 47 1.54 -8.33 -8.85
C PRO A 47 1.93 -7.05 -8.12
N ILE A 48 3.22 -6.87 -7.89
CA ILE A 48 3.77 -5.57 -7.49
C ILE A 48 3.77 -4.68 -8.74
N ARG A 49 3.09 -3.55 -8.67
CA ARG A 49 2.98 -2.58 -9.76
C ARG A 49 4.14 -1.60 -9.75
N THR A 50 4.30 -0.91 -8.62
CA THR A 50 5.27 0.17 -8.46
C THR A 50 5.72 0.24 -7.01
N VAL A 51 7.00 0.53 -6.80
CA VAL A 51 7.57 0.90 -5.51
C VAL A 51 7.73 2.42 -5.48
N TYR A 52 7.13 3.04 -4.49
CA TYR A 52 7.32 4.44 -4.16
C TYR A 52 8.32 4.54 -3.01
N TYR A 53 9.18 5.56 -3.02
CA TYR A 53 10.14 5.79 -1.93
C TYR A 53 10.29 7.28 -1.61
N ARG A 54 10.67 7.59 -0.38
CA ARG A 54 10.95 8.96 0.07
C ARG A 54 12.40 9.36 -0.20
N PRO A 55 12.67 10.19 -1.24
CA PRO A 55 14.04 10.53 -1.63
C PRO A 55 14.77 11.39 -0.60
N ASP A 56 14.04 12.09 0.27
CA ASP A 56 14.57 12.91 1.37
C ASP A 56 14.98 12.07 2.60
N ARG A 57 14.54 10.81 2.68
CA ARG A 57 14.77 9.93 3.84
C ARG A 57 15.66 8.74 3.53
N ILE A 58 15.50 8.16 2.35
CA ILE A 58 16.25 6.97 1.95
C ILE A 58 16.82 7.11 0.54
N ALA A 59 17.93 6.42 0.29
CA ALA A 59 18.44 6.26 -1.05
C ALA A 59 17.45 5.46 -1.90
N LYS A 60 17.43 5.73 -3.22
CA LYS A 60 16.59 4.99 -4.17
C LYS A 60 16.83 3.47 -4.01
N PRO A 61 15.80 2.68 -3.67
CA PRO A 61 15.95 1.24 -3.51
C PRO A 61 16.41 0.56 -4.81
N VAL A 62 17.29 -0.41 -4.68
CA VAL A 62 17.59 -1.34 -5.78
C VAL A 62 16.42 -2.31 -5.89
N SER A 63 15.64 -2.19 -6.95
CA SER A 63 14.40 -2.94 -7.13
C SER A 63 14.28 -3.44 -8.57
N PRO A 64 13.78 -4.67 -8.79
CA PRO A 64 13.42 -5.15 -10.12
C PRO A 64 12.09 -4.56 -10.62
N PHE A 65 11.35 -3.85 -9.76
CA PHE A 65 10.05 -3.25 -10.07
C PHE A 65 10.19 -1.77 -10.45
N PRO A 66 9.24 -1.21 -11.21
CA PRO A 66 9.15 0.24 -11.41
C PRO A 66 9.25 0.96 -10.08
N THR A 67 10.16 1.93 -9.98
CA THR A 67 10.46 2.62 -8.73
C THR A 67 10.44 4.13 -8.93
N ARG A 68 9.56 4.82 -8.20
CA ARG A 68 9.29 6.26 -8.31
C ARG A 68 9.53 6.95 -6.96
N ALA A 69 10.08 8.15 -7.00
CA ALA A 69 10.15 8.99 -5.81
C ALA A 69 8.75 9.56 -5.50
N ILE A 70 8.34 9.53 -4.22
CA ILE A 70 7.17 10.27 -3.76
C ILE A 70 7.52 11.76 -3.83
N GLU A 71 6.59 12.57 -4.31
CA GLU A 71 6.69 14.04 -4.31
C GLU A 71 5.75 14.65 -3.26
N GLU A 72 6.01 15.91 -2.86
CA GLU A 72 5.25 16.59 -1.79
C GLU A 72 3.75 16.70 -2.07
N LEU A 73 3.36 16.72 -3.34
CA LEU A 73 1.98 16.83 -3.79
C LEU A 73 1.40 15.50 -4.27
N ASP A 74 2.11 14.38 -4.15
CA ASP A 74 1.54 13.08 -4.49
C ASP A 74 0.46 12.70 -3.45
N GLY A 75 -0.70 12.28 -3.94
CA GLY A 75 -1.79 11.73 -3.15
C GLY A 75 -2.34 10.44 -3.75
N TRP A 76 -3.19 9.73 -3.00
CA TRP A 76 -3.90 8.53 -3.44
C TRP A 76 -5.38 8.67 -3.14
N CYS A 77 -6.23 8.65 -4.17
CA CYS A 77 -7.67 8.84 -3.96
C CYS A 77 -8.30 7.60 -3.32
N ASP A 78 -8.97 7.82 -2.19
CA ASP A 78 -9.68 6.81 -1.40
C ASP A 78 -11.20 7.05 -1.36
N ASP A 79 -11.71 7.95 -2.23
CA ASP A 79 -13.13 8.24 -2.37
C ASP A 79 -13.81 7.26 -3.36
N PRO A 80 -14.66 6.33 -2.88
CA PRO A 80 -15.34 5.36 -3.76
C PRO A 80 -16.32 5.98 -4.76
N ALA A 81 -16.77 7.21 -4.51
CA ALA A 81 -17.66 7.92 -5.43
C ALA A 81 -16.89 8.68 -6.52
N HIS A 82 -15.56 8.75 -6.45
CA HIS A 82 -14.74 9.51 -7.39
C HIS A 82 -14.26 8.65 -8.57
N ALA A 83 -14.14 9.27 -9.75
CA ALA A 83 -13.68 8.58 -10.97
C ALA A 83 -12.22 8.07 -10.89
N ASP A 84 -11.45 8.65 -9.97
CA ASP A 84 -10.05 8.31 -9.69
C ASP A 84 -9.89 7.44 -8.44
N TYR A 85 -10.96 6.80 -7.96
CA TYR A 85 -10.88 5.86 -6.85
C TYR A 85 -9.75 4.84 -7.03
N ASN A 86 -8.95 4.64 -5.97
CA ASN A 86 -7.79 3.76 -5.93
C ASN A 86 -6.71 4.06 -6.99
N ARG A 87 -6.50 5.35 -7.30
CA ARG A 87 -5.47 5.82 -8.23
C ARG A 87 -4.62 6.95 -7.62
N PRO A 88 -3.36 7.12 -8.10
CA PRO A 88 -2.55 8.27 -7.73
C PRO A 88 -3.17 9.57 -8.28
N VAL A 89 -3.14 10.61 -7.46
CA VAL A 89 -3.63 11.96 -7.75
C VAL A 89 -2.58 13.00 -7.34
N THR A 90 -2.79 14.26 -7.73
CA THR A 90 -1.91 15.38 -7.36
C THR A 90 -2.67 16.40 -6.54
N CYS A 91 -2.12 16.78 -5.38
CA CYS A 91 -2.69 17.74 -4.46
C CYS A 91 -2.43 19.20 -4.92
N PRO A 92 -3.32 20.16 -4.61
CA PRO A 92 -4.57 19.98 -3.85
C PRO A 92 -5.64 19.24 -4.65
N PHE A 93 -6.26 18.24 -4.02
CA PHE A 93 -7.29 17.39 -4.61
C PHE A 93 -8.57 17.48 -3.76
N THR A 94 -9.73 17.68 -4.41
CA THR A 94 -10.98 18.03 -3.71
C THR A 94 -11.73 16.83 -3.12
N ALA A 95 -11.64 15.66 -3.73
CA ALA A 95 -12.21 14.43 -3.18
C ALA A 95 -11.33 13.85 -2.07
N SER A 96 -11.86 12.87 -1.33
CA SER A 96 -11.09 12.17 -0.31
C SER A 96 -9.83 11.55 -0.93
N HIS A 97 -8.70 11.75 -0.25
CA HIS A 97 -7.42 11.20 -0.63
C HIS A 97 -6.49 11.09 0.57
N GLU A 98 -5.55 10.15 0.48
CA GLU A 98 -4.41 10.07 1.37
C GLU A 98 -3.22 10.84 0.78
N GLU A 99 -2.58 11.68 1.59
CA GLU A 99 -1.31 12.34 1.23
C GLU A 99 -0.17 11.32 1.26
N MET A 100 0.58 11.19 0.16
CA MET A 100 1.72 10.27 0.13
C MET A 100 2.96 10.85 0.82
N TRP A 101 3.09 12.18 0.87
CA TRP A 101 4.19 12.86 1.57
C TRP A 101 3.92 13.02 3.07
N ARG A 102 3.91 11.88 3.79
CA ARG A 102 3.61 11.85 5.22
C ARG A 102 4.74 12.44 6.07
N GLN A 103 4.37 13.01 7.22
CA GLN A 103 5.35 13.46 8.23
C GLN A 103 5.91 12.30 9.06
N ASP A 104 5.15 11.22 9.24
CA ASP A 104 5.62 9.96 9.85
C ASP A 104 6.38 9.07 8.85
N ASP A 105 6.98 8.00 9.33
CA ASP A 105 7.84 7.04 8.62
C ASP A 105 7.08 5.92 7.89
N LEU A 106 5.74 5.94 7.90
CA LEU A 106 4.95 4.88 7.29
C LEU A 106 5.21 4.75 5.79
N TYR A 107 5.39 5.88 5.10
CA TYR A 107 5.54 5.94 3.64
C TYR A 107 6.99 6.19 3.19
N ASP A 108 7.98 5.81 3.99
CA ASP A 108 9.38 5.79 3.53
C ASP A 108 9.54 4.88 2.31
N ILE A 109 8.79 3.77 2.27
CA ILE A 109 8.59 2.89 1.11
C ILE A 109 7.12 2.51 1.03
N VAL A 110 6.49 2.67 -0.13
CA VAL A 110 5.13 2.19 -0.41
C VAL A 110 5.18 1.24 -1.60
N VAL A 111 4.52 0.09 -1.50
CA VAL A 111 4.46 -0.91 -2.58
C VAL A 111 3.02 -1.02 -3.06
N VAL A 112 2.77 -0.57 -4.29
CA VAL A 112 1.46 -0.68 -4.91
C VAL A 112 1.27 -2.10 -5.40
N LEU A 113 0.26 -2.78 -4.84
CA LEU A 113 -0.18 -4.08 -5.29
C LEU A 113 -1.28 -3.91 -6.33
N GLY A 114 -1.36 -4.81 -7.31
CA GLY A 114 -2.46 -4.87 -8.28
C GLY A 114 -3.77 -5.38 -7.69
N HIS A 115 -4.12 -4.92 -6.49
CA HIS A 115 -5.37 -5.23 -5.81
C HIS A 115 -6.38 -4.11 -6.08
N ASN A 116 -7.51 -4.46 -6.68
CA ASN A 116 -8.59 -3.54 -7.03
C ASN A 116 -8.17 -2.37 -7.94
N ASP A 117 -7.26 -2.61 -8.90
CA ASP A 117 -6.68 -1.53 -9.72
C ASP A 117 -7.18 -1.45 -11.17
N ASP A 118 -7.79 -2.51 -11.72
CA ASP A 118 -8.21 -2.55 -13.14
C ASP A 118 -9.43 -3.46 -13.43
N PRO A 119 -10.66 -2.91 -13.52
CA PRO A 119 -11.07 -1.60 -13.02
C PRO A 119 -11.24 -1.62 -11.49
N PRO A 120 -11.02 -0.50 -10.79
CA PRO A 120 -11.36 -0.41 -9.38
C PRO A 120 -12.87 -0.50 -9.16
N VAL A 121 -13.28 -1.29 -8.16
CA VAL A 121 -14.67 -1.45 -7.72
C VAL A 121 -14.74 -1.11 -6.23
N PRO A 122 -15.56 -0.11 -5.83
CA PRO A 122 -15.84 0.19 -4.42
C PRO A 122 -16.37 -1.00 -3.59
#